data_AF-A0AA35SVV2-F1
#
_entry.id   AF-A0AA35SVV2-F1
#
_cell.length_a   1.000
_cell.length_b   1.000
_cell.length_c   1.000
_cell.angle_alpha   90.00
_cell.angle_beta   90.00
_cell.angle_gamma   90.00
#
_symmetry.space_group_name_H-M   'P 1'
#
loop_
_entity.id
_entity.type
_entity.pdbx_description
1 polymer ?
#
loop_
_entity_poly.entity_id
_entity_poly.type
_entity_poly.pdbx_seq_one_letter_code
_entity_poly.pdbx_strand_id
1 'polypeptide(L)'
;MLPYSFQCFNSHVLFLYFSHSHSLIPVPILPFYVPIFPFQFLFPCLLSHSPMFLFPYFHSHSPMIWYWNRTMEQIMEDSDAELRPGEEHLAALTAADRKSWAEMREKYFMTGVNRTSMEILEKAAFMIMFDDLEPSLYVENGDNTALTQYCKSLFHGNGYTRWFDKSVSVIIYKNGKLGINAEHCWADAPIVGYNLEHSCTLEHTIGYRGDGHNKGEVQYSVKPRRLEWDLPPEAVSRIEVELATAQASIANLDLYVLHHDMFGKGVIKRMGISPDGFIQMALQLAYYKDTGGSFCLTYEASMTMLFLEGRTETVRPVTVESTTFIRAMCNPDSDDKERKQLLQKAVDKHSLLYKLAMAGKGMDRHLFCLYVISKYLKIESPFLAKVLGEPWRLSTSQTPAQQTGKLDYNNNPELISPGGGFGPVTEKGYGVSYIIQGDYHIYFHVSSFKSALNTDSARFANLIKESMSDMRELFLDSLQK
;
A
#
# COMPACT_ATOMS: atom_id res chain seq x y z
N MET A 1 -10.83 -9.03 31.23
CA MET A 1 -9.47 -8.57 30.86
C MET A 1 -9.57 -8.19 29.40
N LEU A 2 -9.52 -6.90 29.10
CA LEU A 2 -9.66 -6.39 27.72
C LEU A 2 -8.51 -6.98 26.87
N PRO A 3 -8.80 -7.65 25.75
CA PRO A 3 -7.80 -8.37 24.96
C PRO A 3 -6.83 -7.46 24.18
N TYR A 4 -7.08 -6.15 24.19
CA TYR A 4 -6.29 -5.13 23.50
C TYR A 4 -5.64 -4.22 24.55
N SER A 5 -4.32 -4.29 24.73
CA SER A 5 -3.62 -3.30 25.53
C SER A 5 -3.56 -1.98 24.73
N PHE A 6 -4.45 -1.03 25.00
CA PHE A 6 -4.42 0.35 24.45
C PHE A 6 -3.28 1.19 25.03
N GLN A 7 -2.13 0.56 25.24
CA GLN A 7 -0.93 1.14 25.82
C GLN A 7 0.00 1.80 24.77
N CYS A 8 -0.44 1.91 23.51
CA CYS A 8 0.49 2.21 22.41
C CYS A 8 -0.09 3.08 21.28
N PHE A 9 -1.09 3.95 21.53
CA PHE A 9 -1.54 4.84 20.44
C PHE A 9 -1.80 6.30 20.85
N ASN A 10 -0.99 7.21 20.31
CA ASN A 10 -1.23 8.65 20.37
C ASN A 10 -2.02 9.11 19.14
N SER A 11 -3.32 9.29 19.31
CA SER A 11 -4.22 9.60 18.18
C SER A 11 -3.97 10.95 17.50
N HIS A 12 -3.29 11.93 18.12
CA HIS A 12 -3.00 13.25 17.52
C HIS A 12 -2.23 13.17 16.20
N VAL A 13 -1.53 12.06 16.05
CA VAL A 13 -0.50 11.77 15.09
C VAL A 13 -1.06 11.58 13.66
N LEU A 14 -2.29 11.05 13.54
CA LEU A 14 -2.98 10.91 12.25
C LEU A 14 -3.72 12.19 11.83
N PHE A 15 -4.29 12.96 12.78
CA PHE A 15 -5.28 14.01 12.46
C PHE A 15 -4.70 15.30 11.91
N LEU A 16 -3.40 15.59 12.06
CA LEU A 16 -2.81 16.82 11.52
C LEU A 16 -2.81 16.86 9.98
N TYR A 17 -3.04 15.73 9.30
CA TYR A 17 -3.06 15.65 7.84
C TYR A 17 -4.41 15.28 7.21
N PHE A 18 -5.30 14.56 7.93
CA PHE A 18 -6.64 14.22 7.43
C PHE A 18 -7.66 15.34 7.74
N SER A 19 -7.35 16.58 7.34
CA SER A 19 -8.28 17.70 7.46
C SER A 19 -9.43 17.65 6.42
N HIS A 20 -9.40 16.66 5.53
CA HIS A 20 -10.32 16.50 4.40
C HIS A 20 -10.80 15.04 4.35
N SER A 21 -12.13 14.85 4.33
CA SER A 21 -12.73 13.54 4.23
C SER A 21 -12.83 13.12 2.77
N HIS A 22 -12.48 11.86 2.50
CA HIS A 22 -12.54 11.32 1.17
C HIS A 22 -13.00 9.86 1.17
N SER A 23 -13.87 9.54 0.23
CA SER A 23 -14.32 8.17 -0.04
C SER A 23 -14.57 8.01 -1.52
N LEU A 24 -14.25 6.83 -2.04
CA LEU A 24 -14.65 6.43 -3.38
C LEU A 24 -16.14 6.08 -3.34
N ILE A 25 -16.93 6.66 -4.24
CA ILE A 25 -18.35 6.29 -4.38
C ILE A 25 -18.49 5.40 -5.61
N PRO A 26 -18.88 4.13 -5.46
CA PRO A 26 -19.14 3.26 -6.60
C PRO A 26 -20.37 3.75 -7.36
N VAL A 27 -20.26 3.83 -8.69
CA VAL A 27 -21.40 4.01 -9.59
C VAL A 27 -21.25 3.15 -10.85
N PRO A 28 -22.34 2.83 -11.57
CA PRO A 28 -22.34 1.79 -12.61
C PRO A 28 -21.44 2.02 -13.83
N ILE A 29 -20.90 3.23 -14.05
CA ILE A 29 -20.12 3.56 -15.25
C ILE A 29 -18.67 3.96 -14.91
N LEU A 30 -18.49 4.93 -14.02
CA LEU A 30 -17.16 5.37 -13.56
C LEU A 30 -17.28 5.86 -12.11
N PRO A 31 -16.64 5.21 -11.11
CA PRO A 31 -16.70 5.68 -9.73
C PRO A 31 -16.20 7.12 -9.67
N PHE A 32 -16.82 7.94 -8.82
CA PHE A 32 -16.39 9.32 -8.64
C PHE A 32 -15.91 9.55 -7.21
N TYR A 33 -14.99 10.49 -7.12
CA TYR A 33 -14.33 10.85 -5.88
C TYR A 33 -15.04 12.06 -5.27
N VAL A 34 -15.48 11.97 -4.01
CA VAL A 34 -16.08 13.12 -3.33
C VAL A 34 -15.09 13.65 -2.29
N PRO A 35 -14.42 14.79 -2.57
CA PRO A 35 -13.79 15.56 -1.52
C PRO A 35 -14.90 16.19 -0.67
N ILE A 36 -15.10 15.67 0.53
CA ILE A 36 -16.01 16.27 1.49
C ILE A 36 -15.16 17.15 2.40
N PHE A 37 -15.24 18.45 2.18
CA PHE A 37 -14.71 19.45 3.11
C PHE A 37 -15.49 19.33 4.42
N PRO A 38 -14.89 18.89 5.53
CA PRO A 38 -15.56 18.99 6.80
C PRO A 38 -15.72 20.48 7.13
N PHE A 39 -16.91 20.86 7.59
CA PHE A 39 -17.05 22.07 8.40
C PHE A 39 -15.99 22.01 9.52
N GLN A 40 -15.36 23.15 9.79
CA GLN A 40 -14.17 23.40 10.61
C GLN A 40 -14.03 22.69 11.99
N PHE A 41 -14.97 21.84 12.44
CA PHE A 41 -15.02 21.39 13.84
C PHE A 41 -15.47 19.95 14.12
N LEU A 42 -15.70 19.08 13.11
CA LEU A 42 -16.00 17.65 13.36
C LEU A 42 -15.25 16.71 12.41
N PHE A 43 -14.37 15.88 12.96
CA PHE A 43 -13.74 14.78 12.22
C PHE A 43 -14.35 13.46 12.68
N PRO A 44 -15.23 12.84 11.91
CA PRO A 44 -15.75 11.54 12.29
C PRO A 44 -14.66 10.50 12.05
N CYS A 45 -14.25 9.80 13.11
CA CYS A 45 -13.50 8.55 12.98
C CYS A 45 -14.50 7.41 13.10
N LEU A 46 -14.35 6.36 12.30
CA LEU A 46 -15.17 5.16 12.44
C LEU A 46 -14.32 4.03 12.93
N LEU A 47 -14.81 3.33 13.95
CA LEU A 47 -14.18 2.16 14.53
C LEU A 47 -14.97 0.91 14.12
N SER A 48 -14.31 -0.18 13.72
CA SER A 48 -15.02 -1.42 13.42
C SER A 48 -14.19 -2.70 13.49
N HIS A 49 -14.77 -3.73 14.12
CA HIS A 49 -14.84 -5.12 13.60
C HIS A 49 -16.34 -5.56 13.50
N SER A 50 -17.27 -4.63 13.25
CA SER A 50 -18.73 -4.84 13.35
C SER A 50 -19.19 -5.07 14.80
N PRO A 51 -20.08 -4.23 15.35
CA PRO A 51 -20.78 -3.13 14.70
C PRO A 51 -19.88 -1.91 14.42
N MET A 52 -20.27 -1.07 13.45
CA MET A 52 -19.53 0.16 13.13
C MET A 52 -19.97 1.31 14.03
N PHE A 53 -19.02 2.11 14.53
CA PHE A 53 -19.32 3.23 15.43
C PHE A 53 -18.76 4.55 14.91
N LEU A 54 -19.61 5.58 14.90
CA LEU A 54 -19.21 6.96 14.69
C LEU A 54 -18.65 7.54 15.99
N PHE A 55 -17.46 8.12 15.87
CA PHE A 55 -16.81 8.89 16.92
C PHE A 55 -16.64 10.36 16.49
N PRO A 56 -17.33 11.32 17.14
CA PRO A 56 -17.19 12.73 16.83
C PRO A 56 -15.93 13.32 17.48
N TYR A 57 -14.95 13.76 16.68
CA TYR A 57 -13.79 14.50 17.16
C TYR A 57 -14.00 16.02 17.03
N PHE A 58 -13.79 16.76 18.12
CA PHE A 58 -13.90 18.23 18.15
C PHE A 58 -12.51 18.88 18.21
N HIS A 59 -12.19 19.72 17.22
CA HIS A 59 -10.96 20.52 17.22
C HIS A 59 -11.16 21.78 18.10
N SER A 60 -10.85 21.68 19.39
CA SER A 60 -10.60 22.87 20.23
C SER A 60 -9.16 22.80 20.75
N HIS A 61 -8.55 23.96 21.03
CA HIS A 61 -7.10 24.25 21.16
C HIS A 61 -6.29 23.50 22.25
N SER A 62 -6.66 22.28 22.63
CA SER A 62 -5.94 21.45 23.59
C SER A 62 -5.45 20.16 22.92
N PRO A 63 -4.28 19.60 23.28
CA PRO A 63 -3.85 18.30 22.80
C PRO A 63 -4.77 17.21 23.35
N MET A 64 -5.88 16.96 22.64
CA MET A 64 -7.04 16.14 23.01
C MET A 64 -6.80 14.62 22.80
N ILE A 65 -5.59 14.15 23.12
CA ILE A 65 -5.17 12.74 23.00
C ILE A 65 -5.90 11.85 24.03
N TRP A 66 -6.35 12.46 25.14
CA TRP A 66 -6.79 11.79 26.36
C TRP A 66 -8.16 11.12 26.25
N TYR A 67 -9.08 11.71 25.48
CA TYR A 67 -10.45 11.22 25.29
C TYR A 67 -10.52 9.89 24.51
N TRP A 68 -9.50 9.61 23.70
CA TRP A 68 -9.49 8.47 22.78
C TRP A 68 -9.50 7.13 23.48
N ASN A 69 -8.62 6.91 24.47
CA ASN A 69 -8.47 5.61 25.11
C ASN A 69 -9.79 5.14 25.74
N ARG A 70 -10.44 6.01 26.53
CA ARG A 70 -11.71 5.70 27.20
C ARG A 70 -12.84 5.41 26.21
N THR A 71 -12.84 6.07 25.06
CA THR A 71 -13.89 5.83 24.07
C THR A 71 -13.63 4.59 23.26
N MET A 72 -12.37 4.28 22.95
CA MET A 72 -12.02 3.00 22.33
C MET A 72 -12.39 1.85 23.26
N GLU A 73 -12.11 1.98 24.57
CA GLU A 73 -12.59 1.04 25.59
C GLU A 73 -14.10 0.88 25.55
N GLN A 74 -14.85 1.99 25.57
CA GLN A 74 -16.31 1.95 25.48
C GLN A 74 -16.81 1.31 24.18
N ILE A 75 -16.20 1.60 23.04
CA ILE A 75 -16.61 1.00 21.77
C ILE A 75 -16.35 -0.50 21.78
N MET A 76 -15.23 -0.97 22.36
CA MET A 76 -14.98 -2.40 22.48
C MET A 76 -16.02 -3.08 23.37
N GLU A 77 -16.35 -2.49 24.51
CA GLU A 77 -17.42 -2.98 25.39
C GLU A 77 -18.79 -2.99 24.66
N ASP A 78 -19.10 -1.93 23.91
CA ASP A 78 -20.34 -1.83 23.13
C ASP A 78 -20.34 -2.76 21.88
N SER A 79 -19.16 -3.23 21.44
CA SER A 79 -19.02 -4.16 20.31
C SER A 79 -19.37 -5.60 20.69
N ASP A 80 -19.39 -5.94 21.98
CA ASP A 80 -19.90 -7.22 22.48
C ASP A 80 -21.44 -7.33 22.37
N ALA A 81 -22.13 -6.26 21.95
CA ALA A 81 -23.57 -6.25 21.73
C ALA A 81 -23.97 -7.12 20.52
N GLU A 82 -25.20 -7.66 20.56
CA GLU A 82 -25.73 -8.51 19.49
C GLU A 82 -25.69 -7.79 18.12
N LEU A 83 -25.13 -8.48 17.13
CA LEU A 83 -25.06 -8.03 15.74
C LEU A 83 -26.41 -8.23 15.05
N ARG A 84 -26.75 -7.30 14.17
CA ARG A 84 -27.92 -7.49 13.31
C ARG A 84 -27.59 -8.43 12.15
N PRO A 85 -28.60 -9.12 11.58
CA PRO A 85 -28.38 -9.98 10.41
C PRO A 85 -27.65 -9.24 9.28
N GLY A 86 -26.54 -9.80 8.81
CA GLY A 86 -25.69 -9.25 7.75
C GLY A 86 -24.75 -8.11 8.15
N GLU A 87 -24.84 -7.60 9.39
CA GLU A 87 -23.97 -6.50 9.87
C GLU A 87 -22.50 -6.95 9.97
N GLU A 88 -22.26 -8.18 10.42
CA GLU A 88 -20.92 -8.76 10.56
C GLU A 88 -20.10 -8.67 9.27
N HIS A 89 -20.69 -9.11 8.16
CA HIS A 89 -20.03 -9.24 6.86
C HIS A 89 -20.29 -8.06 5.91
N LEU A 90 -20.94 -6.99 6.38
CA LEU A 90 -21.39 -5.89 5.53
C LEU A 90 -20.26 -5.29 4.66
N ALA A 91 -19.05 -5.18 5.20
CA ALA A 91 -17.93 -4.58 4.46
C ALA A 91 -17.45 -5.42 3.27
N ALA A 92 -17.84 -6.71 3.18
CA ALA A 92 -17.57 -7.56 2.02
C ALA A 92 -18.12 -6.98 0.72
N LEU A 93 -19.20 -6.18 0.79
CA LEU A 93 -19.73 -5.49 -0.38
C LEU A 93 -18.71 -4.52 -1.00
N THR A 94 -17.81 -3.93 -0.22
CA THR A 94 -16.76 -3.03 -0.73
C THR A 94 -15.63 -3.77 -1.44
N ALA A 95 -15.54 -5.10 -1.27
CA ALA A 95 -14.58 -5.97 -1.96
C ALA A 95 -15.13 -6.51 -3.29
N ALA A 96 -16.42 -6.33 -3.56
CA ALA A 96 -17.09 -6.83 -4.75
C ALA A 96 -16.63 -6.11 -6.04
N ASP A 97 -17.00 -6.69 -7.18
CA ASP A 97 -16.90 -5.97 -8.47
C ASP A 97 -17.62 -4.61 -8.37
N ARG A 98 -17.01 -3.57 -8.93
CA ARG A 98 -17.50 -2.18 -8.82
C ARG A 98 -18.94 -2.01 -9.30
N LYS A 99 -19.36 -2.74 -10.33
CA LYS A 99 -20.74 -2.71 -10.83
C LYS A 99 -21.69 -3.38 -9.85
N SER A 100 -21.32 -4.56 -9.35
CA SER A 100 -22.09 -5.29 -8.34
C SER A 100 -22.32 -4.42 -7.09
N TRP A 101 -21.25 -3.82 -6.59
CA TRP A 101 -21.32 -2.95 -5.44
C TRP A 101 -22.17 -1.70 -5.70
N ALA A 102 -22.03 -1.06 -6.87
CA ALA A 102 -22.85 0.09 -7.24
C ALA A 102 -24.35 -0.22 -7.26
N GLU A 103 -24.75 -1.35 -7.86
CA GLU A 103 -26.15 -1.80 -7.92
C GLU A 103 -26.71 -2.07 -6.52
N MET A 104 -25.92 -2.73 -5.66
CA MET A 104 -26.27 -2.98 -4.27
C MET A 104 -26.43 -1.68 -3.48
N ARG A 105 -25.49 -0.74 -3.64
CA ARG A 105 -25.52 0.57 -3.00
C ARG A 105 -26.77 1.34 -3.39
N GLU A 106 -27.10 1.38 -4.69
CA GLU A 106 -28.30 2.05 -5.20
C GLU A 106 -29.58 1.46 -4.62
N LYS A 107 -29.69 0.13 -4.60
CA LYS A 107 -30.91 -0.58 -4.17
C LYS A 107 -31.16 -0.48 -2.66
N TYR A 108 -30.13 -0.62 -1.83
CA TYR A 108 -30.30 -0.80 -0.38
C TYR A 108 -29.73 0.33 0.49
N PHE A 109 -28.84 1.17 -0.03
CA PHE A 109 -28.08 2.12 0.79
C PHE A 109 -28.36 3.59 0.48
N MET A 110 -29.27 3.89 -0.44
CA MET A 110 -29.60 5.26 -0.87
C MET A 110 -30.81 5.89 -0.13
N THR A 111 -31.45 5.16 0.78
CA THR A 111 -32.63 5.65 1.52
C THR A 111 -32.55 5.31 3.02
N GLY A 112 -33.42 5.97 3.81
CA GLY A 112 -33.63 5.63 5.22
C GLY A 112 -32.39 5.71 6.11
N VAL A 113 -32.31 4.75 7.04
CA VAL A 113 -31.22 4.67 8.02
C VAL A 113 -29.88 4.30 7.37
N ASN A 114 -29.90 3.45 6.34
CA ASN A 114 -28.70 3.04 5.61
C ASN A 114 -28.00 4.22 4.94
N ARG A 115 -28.77 5.11 4.29
CA ARG A 115 -28.22 6.34 3.70
C ARG A 115 -27.53 7.20 4.76
N THR A 116 -28.17 7.36 5.91
CA THR A 116 -27.61 8.17 7.01
C THR A 116 -26.29 7.59 7.50
N SER A 117 -26.22 6.26 7.66
CA SER A 117 -24.99 5.54 8.04
C SER A 117 -23.90 5.65 6.97
N MET A 118 -24.24 5.48 5.69
CA MET A 118 -23.30 5.63 4.57
C MET A 118 -22.75 7.05 4.44
N GLU A 119 -23.60 8.07 4.56
CA GLU A 119 -23.13 9.47 4.51
C GLU A 119 -22.12 9.76 5.62
N ILE A 120 -22.26 9.12 6.79
CA ILE A 120 -21.30 9.25 7.89
C ILE A 120 -19.99 8.52 7.57
N LEU A 121 -20.07 7.30 7.04
CA LEU A 121 -18.91 6.54 6.53
C LEU A 121 -18.10 7.34 5.51
N GLU A 122 -18.79 7.93 4.54
CA GLU A 122 -18.19 8.70 3.47
C GLU A 122 -17.58 10.03 3.97
N LYS A 123 -18.22 10.68 4.96
CA LYS A 123 -17.77 11.93 5.59
C LYS A 123 -16.69 11.78 6.66
N ALA A 124 -16.38 10.55 7.07
CA ALA A 124 -15.33 10.29 8.06
C ALA A 124 -13.93 10.67 7.53
N ALA A 125 -13.05 11.17 8.38
CA ALA A 125 -11.71 11.54 7.96
C ALA A 125 -10.88 10.30 7.53
N PHE A 126 -10.97 9.25 8.34
CA PHE A 126 -10.38 7.94 8.11
C PHE A 126 -11.16 6.90 8.94
N MET A 127 -10.85 5.62 8.72
CA MET A 127 -11.38 4.52 9.53
C MET A 127 -10.28 3.92 10.40
N ILE A 128 -10.66 3.42 11.56
CA ILE A 128 -9.84 2.55 12.39
C ILE A 128 -10.52 1.18 12.42
N MET A 129 -9.76 0.15 12.13
CA MET A 129 -10.24 -1.21 12.04
C MET A 129 -9.47 -2.03 13.06
N PHE A 130 -10.19 -2.71 13.94
CA PHE A 130 -9.56 -3.68 14.83
C PHE A 130 -9.53 -5.04 14.17
N ASP A 131 -8.44 -5.75 14.42
CA ASP A 131 -8.20 -7.07 13.86
C ASP A 131 -7.71 -8.00 14.98
N ASP A 132 -8.40 -9.11 15.16
CA ASP A 132 -8.11 -10.06 16.25
C ASP A 132 -6.82 -10.85 16.03
N LEU A 133 -6.20 -10.76 14.85
CA LEU A 133 -4.93 -11.38 14.57
C LEU A 133 -3.80 -10.78 15.43
N GLU A 134 -2.79 -11.59 15.72
CA GLU A 134 -1.58 -11.19 16.45
C GLU A 134 -0.32 -11.42 15.58
N PRO A 135 -0.20 -10.72 14.44
CA PRO A 135 0.83 -10.99 13.45
C PRO A 135 2.25 -10.65 13.96
N SER A 136 3.30 -11.23 13.35
CA SER A 136 4.70 -10.85 13.62
C SER A 136 5.28 -9.91 12.57
N LEU A 137 6.13 -8.98 13.00
CA LEU A 137 6.92 -8.10 12.13
C LEU A 137 8.35 -8.59 11.97
N TYR A 138 8.77 -9.53 12.82
CA TYR A 138 10.14 -9.98 12.92
C TYR A 138 10.39 -11.18 12.00
N VAL A 139 11.57 -11.19 11.40
CA VAL A 139 12.11 -12.31 10.64
C VAL A 139 12.89 -13.18 11.60
N GLU A 140 12.44 -14.41 11.81
CA GLU A 140 13.10 -15.36 12.72
C GLU A 140 13.94 -16.34 11.91
N ASN A 141 15.25 -16.39 12.16
CA ASN A 141 16.19 -17.27 11.47
C ASN A 141 16.14 -17.18 9.92
N GLY A 142 15.84 -15.99 9.38
CA GLY A 142 15.69 -15.76 7.95
C GLY A 142 14.33 -16.18 7.36
N ASP A 143 13.41 -16.69 8.18
CA ASP A 143 12.05 -17.01 7.76
C ASP A 143 11.18 -15.74 7.72
N ASN A 144 10.74 -15.39 6.52
CA ASN A 144 9.91 -14.22 6.26
C ASN A 144 8.40 -14.53 6.32
N THR A 145 8.01 -15.75 6.72
CA THR A 145 6.61 -16.20 6.69
C THR A 145 5.69 -15.32 7.54
N ALA A 146 6.08 -15.01 8.78
CA ALA A 146 5.25 -14.21 9.68
C ALA A 146 5.09 -12.76 9.20
N LEU A 147 6.19 -12.16 8.71
CA LEU A 147 6.17 -10.84 8.05
C LEU A 147 5.28 -10.85 6.79
N THR A 148 5.36 -11.91 5.99
CA THR A 148 4.54 -12.08 4.79
C THR A 148 3.06 -12.15 5.14
N GLN A 149 2.69 -12.94 6.15
CA GLN A 149 1.30 -13.04 6.62
C GLN A 149 0.78 -11.71 7.15
N TYR A 150 1.61 -10.96 7.87
CA TYR A 150 1.29 -9.62 8.35
C TYR A 150 0.99 -8.63 7.22
N CYS A 151 1.90 -8.51 6.26
CA CYS A 151 1.70 -7.62 5.12
C CYS A 151 0.51 -8.05 4.26
N LYS A 152 0.27 -9.36 4.14
CA LYS A 152 -0.88 -9.91 3.43
C LYS A 152 -2.21 -9.56 4.10
N SER A 153 -2.29 -9.65 5.43
CA SER A 153 -3.53 -9.28 6.15
C SER A 153 -3.84 -7.78 6.02
N LEU A 154 -2.85 -6.92 5.81
CA LEU A 154 -3.07 -5.50 5.51
C LEU A 154 -3.70 -5.24 4.13
N PHE A 155 -3.47 -6.12 3.15
CA PHE A 155 -4.06 -5.96 1.80
C PHE A 155 -5.57 -6.14 1.82
N HIS A 156 -6.06 -7.19 2.51
CA HIS A 156 -7.43 -7.64 2.32
C HIS A 156 -8.13 -8.16 3.58
N GLY A 157 -7.41 -8.33 4.70
CA GLY A 157 -7.96 -8.98 5.90
C GLY A 157 -8.54 -10.36 5.56
N ASN A 158 -9.78 -10.62 5.98
CA ASN A 158 -10.54 -11.83 5.67
C ASN A 158 -11.67 -11.59 4.63
N GLY A 159 -11.65 -10.45 3.95
CA GLY A 159 -12.66 -10.05 2.96
C GLY A 159 -13.82 -9.24 3.52
N TYR A 160 -13.98 -9.14 4.84
CA TYR A 160 -15.02 -8.30 5.48
C TYR A 160 -14.52 -7.45 6.64
N THR A 161 -13.27 -7.59 7.05
CA THR A 161 -12.65 -6.74 8.09
C THR A 161 -12.05 -5.44 7.55
N ARG A 162 -12.33 -5.11 6.28
CA ARG A 162 -11.84 -3.92 5.58
C ARG A 162 -12.98 -3.24 4.86
N TRP A 163 -13.01 -1.92 4.92
CA TRP A 163 -13.89 -1.07 4.12
C TRP A 163 -13.08 -0.40 3.02
N PHE A 164 -13.02 -1.05 1.85
CA PHE A 164 -12.07 -0.71 0.79
C PHE A 164 -12.35 0.62 0.08
N ASP A 165 -13.53 1.21 0.27
CA ASP A 165 -13.87 2.51 -0.32
C ASP A 165 -13.37 3.70 0.51
N LYS A 166 -12.87 3.48 1.73
CA LYS A 166 -12.32 4.57 2.54
C LYS A 166 -10.94 4.93 2.02
N SER A 167 -10.68 6.24 1.83
CA SER A 167 -9.38 6.73 1.37
C SER A 167 -8.21 6.20 2.20
N VAL A 168 -8.37 6.18 3.53
CA VAL A 168 -7.41 5.62 4.47
C VAL A 168 -8.12 4.91 5.60
N SER A 169 -7.64 3.71 5.90
CA SER A 169 -8.00 2.92 7.06
C SER A 169 -6.74 2.53 7.83
N VAL A 170 -6.76 2.75 9.14
CA VAL A 170 -5.71 2.35 10.08
C VAL A 170 -6.14 1.04 10.71
N ILE A 171 -5.35 0.00 10.52
CA ILE A 171 -5.64 -1.33 11.02
C ILE A 171 -4.81 -1.53 12.29
N ILE A 172 -5.46 -1.87 13.39
CA ILE A 172 -4.84 -2.11 14.69
C ILE A 172 -5.10 -3.57 15.08
N TYR A 173 -4.02 -4.32 15.21
CA TYR A 173 -4.05 -5.72 15.61
C TYR A 173 -4.10 -5.88 17.12
N LYS A 174 -4.56 -7.03 17.58
CA LYS A 174 -4.71 -7.36 19.01
C LYS A 174 -3.43 -7.19 19.82
N ASN A 175 -2.28 -7.49 19.22
CA ASN A 175 -0.96 -7.31 19.84
C ASN A 175 -0.40 -5.87 19.72
N GLY A 176 -1.23 -4.88 19.37
CA GLY A 176 -0.87 -3.47 19.28
C GLY A 176 -0.12 -3.05 18.02
N LYS A 177 0.11 -3.98 17.07
CA LYS A 177 0.71 -3.64 15.77
C LYS A 177 -0.27 -2.88 14.91
N LEU A 178 0.26 -2.06 14.01
CA LEU A 178 -0.56 -1.21 13.14
C LEU A 178 -0.08 -1.22 11.70
N GLY A 179 -1.02 -1.09 10.78
CA GLY A 179 -0.74 -0.79 9.39
C GLY A 179 -1.82 0.06 8.75
N ILE A 180 -1.65 0.37 7.47
CA ILE A 180 -2.54 1.24 6.72
C ILE A 180 -3.03 0.51 5.48
N ASN A 181 -4.34 0.60 5.22
CA ASN A 181 -4.95 0.29 3.94
C ASN A 181 -5.43 1.61 3.31
N ALA A 182 -5.12 1.84 2.04
CA ALA A 182 -5.43 3.09 1.37
C ALA A 182 -6.05 2.84 -0.01
N GLU A 183 -7.08 3.60 -0.33
CA GLU A 183 -7.71 3.59 -1.65
C GLU A 183 -6.88 4.46 -2.59
N HIS A 184 -6.48 3.89 -3.73
CA HIS A 184 -5.41 4.44 -4.57
C HIS A 184 -5.88 5.57 -5.52
N CYS A 185 -7.19 5.72 -5.76
CA CYS A 185 -7.69 6.88 -6.49
C CYS A 185 -7.42 8.19 -5.73
N TRP A 186 -7.41 8.17 -4.39
CA TRP A 186 -7.06 9.33 -3.57
C TRP A 186 -5.59 9.74 -3.69
N ALA A 187 -4.68 8.82 -3.36
CA ALA A 187 -3.26 9.16 -3.17
C ALA A 187 -2.33 8.06 -3.68
N ASP A 188 -1.09 8.47 -3.97
CA ASP A 188 0.01 7.55 -4.30
C ASP A 188 0.81 7.18 -3.05
N ALA A 189 1.57 6.08 -3.12
CA ALA A 189 2.35 5.52 -2.01
C ALA A 189 3.22 6.55 -1.24
N PRO A 190 3.88 7.54 -1.88
CA PRO A 190 4.68 8.52 -1.14
C PRO A 190 3.88 9.35 -0.13
N ILE A 191 2.61 9.67 -0.42
CA ILE A 191 1.75 10.45 0.49
C ILE A 191 1.37 9.62 1.71
N VAL A 192 1.00 8.36 1.50
CA VAL A 192 0.68 7.42 2.58
C VAL A 192 1.92 7.11 3.42
N GLY A 193 3.07 6.88 2.78
CA GLY A 193 4.34 6.64 3.44
C GLY A 193 4.82 7.84 4.26
N TYR A 194 4.64 9.06 3.76
CA TYR A 194 4.92 10.28 4.51
C TYR A 194 4.03 10.39 5.75
N ASN A 195 2.73 10.13 5.61
CA ASN A 195 1.79 10.17 6.73
C ASN A 195 2.17 9.16 7.83
N LEU A 196 2.55 7.93 7.45
CA LEU A 196 3.02 6.92 8.39
C LEU A 196 4.34 7.32 9.07
N GLU A 197 5.32 7.81 8.30
CA GLU A 197 6.62 8.23 8.86
C GLU A 197 6.44 9.40 9.84
N HIS A 198 5.71 10.43 9.43
CA HIS A 198 5.36 11.55 10.30
C HIS A 198 4.65 11.04 11.55
N SER A 199 3.78 10.05 11.38
CA SER A 199 3.03 9.48 12.47
C SER A 199 3.95 8.82 13.51
N CYS A 200 4.77 7.87 13.07
CA CYS A 200 5.76 7.20 13.91
C CYS A 200 6.73 8.19 14.58
N THR A 201 7.10 9.28 13.90
CA THR A 201 7.97 10.33 14.46
C THR A 201 7.34 11.00 15.68
N LEU A 202 6.08 11.44 15.54
CA LEU A 202 5.38 12.11 16.64
C LEU A 202 5.14 11.14 17.79
N GLU A 203 4.78 9.90 17.48
CA GLU A 203 4.59 8.83 18.46
C GLU A 203 5.84 8.63 19.32
N HIS A 204 6.99 8.43 18.67
CA HIS A 204 8.28 8.28 19.34
C HIS A 204 8.67 9.52 20.16
N THR A 205 8.38 10.73 19.65
CA THR A 205 8.75 11.98 20.31
C THR A 205 7.88 12.29 21.53
N ILE A 206 6.57 12.05 21.44
CA ILE A 206 5.63 12.34 22.54
C ILE A 206 5.79 11.28 23.63
N GLY A 207 5.79 10.01 23.24
CA GLY A 207 5.94 8.85 24.11
C GLY A 207 4.84 8.70 25.18
N TYR A 208 5.02 7.68 26.02
CA TYR A 208 4.05 7.24 27.02
C TYR A 208 4.54 7.49 28.45
N ARG A 209 3.61 7.39 29.41
CA ARG A 209 3.92 7.25 30.83
C ARG A 209 4.50 5.85 31.09
N GLY A 210 5.12 5.65 32.26
CA GLY A 210 5.75 4.37 32.62
C GLY A 210 4.78 3.18 32.77
N ASP A 211 3.47 3.44 32.82
CA ASP A 211 2.39 2.45 32.83
C ASP A 211 1.84 2.14 31.42
N GLY A 212 2.45 2.72 30.37
CA GLY A 212 2.01 2.59 28.98
C GLY A 212 0.82 3.48 28.62
N HIS A 213 0.27 4.27 29.54
CA HIS A 213 -0.78 5.21 29.16
C HIS A 213 -0.19 6.46 28.50
N ASN A 214 -0.99 7.11 27.66
CA ASN A 214 -0.62 8.41 27.10
C ASN A 214 -0.26 9.39 28.26
N LYS A 215 0.58 10.41 28.02
CA LYS A 215 0.99 11.45 29.00
C LYS A 215 -0.03 12.61 29.24
N GLY A 216 -1.06 12.43 30.06
CA GLY A 216 -2.02 13.50 30.37
C GLY A 216 -3.28 13.01 31.10
N GLU A 217 -4.28 13.88 31.26
CA GLU A 217 -5.52 13.60 32.00
C GLU A 217 -6.76 13.70 31.12
N VAL A 218 -7.70 12.75 31.28
CA VAL A 218 -8.97 12.70 30.53
C VAL A 218 -9.94 13.74 31.08
N GLN A 219 -10.21 14.80 30.32
CA GLN A 219 -11.11 15.87 30.76
C GLN A 219 -12.57 15.67 30.31
N TYR A 220 -12.82 14.99 29.18
CA TYR A 220 -14.16 14.83 28.60
C TYR A 220 -14.32 13.45 27.93
N SER A 221 -15.55 12.92 27.92
CA SER A 221 -15.92 11.70 27.21
C SER A 221 -17.23 11.88 26.43
N VAL A 222 -17.18 11.84 25.09
CA VAL A 222 -18.37 11.73 24.23
C VAL A 222 -18.70 10.26 24.00
N LYS A 223 -19.99 9.91 24.04
CA LYS A 223 -20.45 8.54 23.78
C LYS A 223 -20.37 8.23 22.27
N PRO A 224 -19.79 7.10 21.86
CA PRO A 224 -19.80 6.69 20.46
C PRO A 224 -21.23 6.40 19.98
N ARG A 225 -21.48 6.58 18.68
CA ARG A 225 -22.80 6.32 18.08
C ARG A 225 -22.71 5.14 17.12
N ARG A 226 -23.35 4.02 17.47
CA ARG A 226 -23.48 2.85 16.57
C ARG A 226 -24.15 3.29 15.25
N LEU A 227 -23.59 2.85 14.14
CA LEU A 227 -24.21 2.97 12.83
C LEU A 227 -25.28 1.90 12.69
N GLU A 228 -26.36 2.28 12.03
CA GLU A 228 -27.59 1.51 12.02
C GLU A 228 -27.87 1.05 10.60
N TRP A 229 -28.23 -0.23 10.46
CA TRP A 229 -28.48 -0.86 9.17
C TRP A 229 -29.84 -1.55 9.16
N ASP A 230 -30.58 -1.34 8.09
CA ASP A 230 -31.82 -2.03 7.72
C ASP A 230 -31.54 -2.89 6.49
N LEU A 231 -31.21 -4.16 6.73
CA LEU A 231 -30.78 -5.10 5.69
C LEU A 231 -31.87 -6.16 5.48
N PRO A 232 -32.65 -6.09 4.37
CA PRO A 232 -33.62 -7.14 4.08
C PRO A 232 -32.92 -8.48 3.78
N PRO A 233 -33.61 -9.63 3.90
CA PRO A 233 -33.01 -10.94 3.68
C PRO A 233 -32.30 -11.10 2.33
N GLU A 234 -32.79 -10.44 1.27
CA GLU A 234 -32.14 -10.41 -0.04
C GLU A 234 -30.76 -9.73 0.00
N ALA A 235 -30.63 -8.61 0.74
CA ALA A 235 -29.37 -7.91 0.91
C ALA A 235 -28.37 -8.75 1.72
N VAL A 236 -28.84 -9.39 2.80
CA VAL A 236 -28.02 -10.29 3.63
C VAL A 236 -27.52 -11.47 2.79
N SER A 237 -28.38 -12.11 2.00
CA SER A 237 -27.96 -13.20 1.11
C SER A 237 -26.92 -12.76 0.09
N ARG A 238 -27.00 -11.52 -0.42
CA ARG A 238 -26.03 -11.01 -1.37
C ARG A 238 -24.69 -10.66 -0.70
N ILE A 239 -24.69 -10.16 0.53
CA ILE A 239 -23.47 -9.96 1.33
C ILE A 239 -22.66 -11.26 1.42
N GLU A 240 -23.31 -12.38 1.73
CA GLU A 240 -22.65 -13.68 1.83
C GLU A 240 -22.06 -14.17 0.48
N VAL A 241 -22.74 -13.89 -0.63
CA VAL A 241 -22.23 -14.21 -1.97
C VAL A 241 -20.98 -13.40 -2.31
N GLU A 242 -20.99 -12.10 -2.02
CA GLU A 242 -19.84 -11.22 -2.26
C GLU A 242 -18.67 -11.57 -1.33
N LEU A 243 -18.95 -11.96 -0.07
CA LEU A 243 -17.93 -12.48 0.83
C LEU A 243 -17.23 -13.73 0.26
N ALA A 244 -17.99 -14.70 -0.23
CA ALA A 244 -17.41 -15.91 -0.83
C ALA A 244 -16.52 -15.57 -2.04
N THR A 245 -16.92 -14.57 -2.83
CA THR A 245 -16.14 -14.08 -3.99
C THR A 245 -14.86 -13.36 -3.55
N ALA A 246 -14.93 -12.51 -2.52
CA ALA A 246 -13.77 -11.85 -1.93
C ALA A 246 -12.78 -12.88 -1.37
N GLN A 247 -13.27 -13.89 -0.65
CA GLN A 247 -12.44 -14.97 -0.10
C GLN A 247 -11.77 -15.81 -1.19
N ALA A 248 -12.45 -16.07 -2.32
CA ALA A 248 -11.83 -16.74 -3.47
C ALA A 248 -10.69 -15.92 -4.08
N SER A 249 -10.89 -14.60 -4.23
CA SER A 249 -9.84 -13.68 -4.69
C SER A 249 -8.64 -13.63 -3.73
N ILE A 250 -8.90 -13.58 -2.42
CA ILE A 250 -7.88 -13.62 -1.36
C ILE A 250 -7.07 -14.92 -1.43
N ALA A 251 -7.75 -16.06 -1.62
CA ALA A 251 -7.10 -17.36 -1.72
C ALA A 251 -6.17 -17.45 -2.93
N ASN A 252 -6.56 -16.79 -4.05
CA ASN A 252 -5.80 -16.76 -5.30
C ASN A 252 -4.62 -15.79 -5.28
N LEU A 253 -4.65 -14.73 -4.48
CA LEU A 253 -3.51 -13.82 -4.34
C LEU A 253 -2.34 -14.54 -3.66
N ASP A 254 -1.18 -14.49 -4.31
CA ASP A 254 0.10 -14.86 -3.73
C ASP A 254 0.88 -13.60 -3.33
N LEU A 255 1.52 -13.65 -2.16
CA LEU A 255 2.37 -12.57 -1.67
C LEU A 255 3.56 -13.21 -0.95
N TYR A 256 4.75 -12.74 -1.25
CA TYR A 256 5.95 -13.01 -0.49
C TYR A 256 6.66 -11.69 -0.16
N VAL A 257 6.92 -11.46 1.12
CA VAL A 257 7.68 -10.29 1.55
C VAL A 257 9.10 -10.71 1.85
N LEU A 258 10.06 -10.18 1.09
CA LEU A 258 11.48 -10.41 1.31
C LEU A 258 12.04 -9.24 2.11
N HIS A 259 12.52 -9.51 3.32
CA HIS A 259 13.46 -8.64 4.02
C HIS A 259 14.89 -9.01 3.63
N HIS A 260 15.59 -8.06 3.02
CA HIS A 260 17.01 -8.14 2.70
C HIS A 260 17.80 -7.21 3.62
N ASP A 261 18.71 -7.77 4.40
CA ASP A 261 19.57 -7.08 5.38
C ASP A 261 21.08 -7.34 5.19
N MET A 262 21.46 -8.18 4.22
CA MET A 262 22.86 -8.48 3.94
C MET A 262 23.65 -7.24 3.48
N PHE A 263 22.98 -6.33 2.78
CA PHE A 263 23.46 -4.98 2.48
C PHE A 263 22.28 -4.09 2.05
N GLY A 264 22.46 -2.78 2.14
CA GLY A 264 21.46 -1.82 1.66
C GLY A 264 22.06 -0.68 0.84
N LYS A 265 21.38 0.47 0.83
CA LYS A 265 21.82 1.66 0.09
C LYS A 265 23.23 2.12 0.48
N GLY A 266 23.68 1.85 1.71
CA GLY A 266 25.01 2.24 2.16
C GLY A 266 26.11 1.58 1.33
N VAL A 267 25.98 0.27 1.04
CA VAL A 267 26.91 -0.45 0.16
C VAL A 267 26.71 -0.03 -1.29
N ILE A 268 25.45 0.07 -1.75
CA ILE A 268 25.16 0.41 -3.16
C ILE A 268 25.74 1.77 -3.56
N LYS A 269 25.65 2.76 -2.67
CA LYS A 269 26.27 4.08 -2.89
C LYS A 269 27.79 4.02 -2.93
N ARG A 270 28.45 3.16 -2.13
CA ARG A 270 29.91 2.97 -2.21
C ARG A 270 30.38 2.33 -3.52
N MET A 271 29.51 1.56 -4.18
CA MET A 271 29.76 1.07 -5.54
C MET A 271 29.65 2.17 -6.61
N GLY A 272 29.24 3.40 -6.25
CA GLY A 272 28.99 4.50 -7.18
C GLY A 272 27.67 4.38 -7.95
N ILE A 273 26.75 3.53 -7.48
CA ILE A 273 25.51 3.19 -8.18
C ILE A 273 24.30 3.81 -7.47
N SER A 274 23.31 4.28 -8.24
CA SER A 274 22.01 4.68 -7.70
C SER A 274 21.31 3.47 -7.05
N PRO A 275 20.88 3.53 -5.77
CA PRO A 275 20.18 2.42 -5.12
C PRO A 275 18.92 1.97 -5.86
N ASP A 276 18.15 2.92 -6.38
CA ASP A 276 16.92 2.63 -7.12
C ASP A 276 17.22 1.96 -8.47
N GLY A 277 18.18 2.52 -9.23
CA GLY A 277 18.61 1.92 -10.49
C GLY A 277 19.25 0.54 -10.31
N PHE A 278 19.98 0.31 -9.22
CA PHE A 278 20.51 -1.02 -8.86
C PHE A 278 19.38 -2.02 -8.66
N ILE A 279 18.36 -1.67 -7.86
CA ILE A 279 17.21 -2.52 -7.61
C ILE A 279 16.46 -2.79 -8.91
N GLN A 280 16.20 -1.78 -9.73
CA GLN A 280 15.53 -1.94 -11.01
C GLN A 280 16.27 -2.88 -11.96
N MET A 281 17.60 -2.81 -12.01
CA MET A 281 18.40 -3.77 -12.79
C MET A 281 18.36 -5.18 -12.19
N ALA A 282 18.37 -5.33 -10.87
CA ALA A 282 18.21 -6.63 -10.21
C ALA A 282 16.84 -7.25 -10.51
N LEU A 283 15.76 -6.46 -10.55
CA LEU A 283 14.43 -6.92 -10.95
C LEU A 283 14.41 -7.42 -12.41
N GLN A 284 15.11 -6.73 -13.32
CA GLN A 284 15.23 -7.17 -14.72
C GLN A 284 16.05 -8.46 -14.85
N LEU A 285 17.14 -8.60 -14.09
CA LEU A 285 17.93 -9.82 -14.05
C LEU A 285 17.12 -11.01 -13.52
N ALA A 286 16.42 -10.80 -12.41
CA ALA A 286 15.56 -11.80 -11.79
C ALA A 286 14.47 -12.26 -12.76
N TYR A 287 13.82 -11.34 -13.48
CA TYR A 287 12.76 -11.68 -14.43
C TYR A 287 13.30 -12.45 -15.63
N TYR A 288 14.47 -12.06 -16.13
CA TYR A 288 15.15 -12.76 -17.22
C TYR A 288 15.50 -14.20 -16.82
N LYS A 289 16.00 -14.42 -15.59
CA LYS A 289 16.24 -15.76 -15.03
C LYS A 289 14.95 -16.55 -14.87
N ASP A 290 13.91 -15.95 -14.26
CA ASP A 290 12.63 -16.60 -13.96
C ASP A 290 11.93 -17.15 -15.21
N THR A 291 12.07 -16.42 -16.33
CA THR A 291 11.40 -16.75 -17.60
C THR A 291 12.27 -17.56 -18.57
N GLY A 292 13.49 -17.93 -18.18
CA GLY A 292 14.41 -18.64 -19.08
C GLY A 292 14.90 -17.79 -20.25
N GLY A 293 15.05 -16.47 -20.05
CA GLY A 293 15.72 -15.57 -20.99
C GLY A 293 14.80 -14.62 -21.75
N SER A 294 13.62 -14.29 -21.20
CA SER A 294 12.69 -13.34 -21.81
C SER A 294 12.67 -11.99 -21.09
N PHE A 295 12.33 -10.94 -21.84
CA PHE A 295 12.04 -9.61 -21.29
C PHE A 295 10.54 -9.32 -21.39
N CYS A 296 10.03 -8.44 -20.54
CA CYS A 296 8.65 -7.97 -20.61
C CYS A 296 8.57 -6.45 -20.49
N LEU A 297 7.40 -5.87 -20.77
CA LEU A 297 7.15 -4.50 -20.37
C LEU A 297 7.13 -4.40 -18.84
N THR A 298 8.07 -3.61 -18.32
CA THR A 298 8.13 -3.26 -16.90
C THR A 298 7.65 -1.84 -16.69
N TYR A 299 6.68 -1.67 -15.81
CA TYR A 299 6.22 -0.37 -15.31
C TYR A 299 6.99 -0.03 -14.04
N GLU A 300 7.44 1.22 -13.93
CA GLU A 300 7.88 1.81 -12.67
C GLU A 300 7.19 3.17 -12.48
N ALA A 301 6.62 3.38 -11.29
CA ALA A 301 5.99 4.65 -10.94
C ALA A 301 7.02 5.74 -10.67
N SER A 302 6.93 6.86 -11.39
CA SER A 302 7.65 8.11 -11.09
C SER A 302 6.66 9.20 -10.72
N MET A 303 6.94 9.93 -9.64
CA MET A 303 6.09 11.04 -9.21
C MET A 303 6.29 12.28 -10.08
N THR A 304 5.21 12.98 -10.41
CA THR A 304 5.23 14.25 -11.16
C THR A 304 4.87 15.45 -10.30
N MET A 305 5.16 15.39 -8.99
CA MET A 305 4.85 16.44 -8.00
C MET A 305 5.59 17.78 -8.23
N LEU A 306 6.39 17.91 -9.29
CA LEU A 306 6.89 19.20 -9.78
C LEU A 306 5.81 20.05 -10.47
N PHE A 307 4.68 19.43 -10.82
CA PHE A 307 3.53 20.07 -11.45
C PHE A 307 2.35 20.14 -10.47
N LEU A 308 1.53 21.18 -10.61
CA LEU A 308 0.28 21.29 -9.87
C LEU A 308 -0.60 20.08 -10.17
N GLU A 309 -1.10 19.42 -9.12
CA GLU A 309 -1.91 18.18 -9.20
C GLU A 309 -1.20 17.00 -9.89
N GLY A 310 0.13 17.06 -10.02
CA GLY A 310 0.93 15.98 -10.57
C GLY A 310 0.84 14.71 -9.73
N ARG A 311 0.35 13.62 -10.34
CA ARG A 311 0.33 12.26 -9.79
C ARG A 311 1.58 11.50 -10.23
N THR A 312 1.45 10.69 -11.28
CA THR A 312 2.49 9.77 -11.73
C THR A 312 2.71 9.81 -13.24
N GLU A 313 3.93 9.50 -13.65
CA GLU A 313 4.34 9.09 -14.99
C GLU A 313 5.01 7.70 -14.91
N THR A 314 5.09 7.00 -16.04
CA THR A 314 5.76 5.70 -16.15
C THR A 314 7.23 5.87 -16.53
N VAL A 315 8.11 5.23 -15.77
CA VAL A 315 9.46 4.87 -16.22
C VAL A 315 9.40 3.47 -16.80
N ARG A 316 10.13 3.24 -17.92
CA ARG A 316 10.24 1.94 -18.58
C ARG A 316 11.65 1.38 -18.38
N PRO A 317 11.91 0.55 -17.36
CA PRO A 317 13.26 0.07 -17.03
C PRO A 317 13.88 -0.86 -18.10
N VAL A 318 13.07 -1.44 -18.97
CA VAL A 318 13.53 -2.33 -20.05
C VAL A 318 13.95 -1.49 -21.25
N THR A 319 15.25 -1.19 -21.29
CA THR A 319 15.92 -0.37 -22.29
C THR A 319 16.94 -1.21 -23.06
N VAL A 320 17.52 -0.66 -24.12
CA VAL A 320 18.62 -1.35 -24.82
C VAL A 320 19.78 -1.57 -23.84
N GLU A 321 20.11 -0.55 -23.06
CA GLU A 321 21.20 -0.57 -22.08
C GLU A 321 20.98 -1.63 -20.99
N SER A 322 19.77 -1.70 -20.42
CA SER A 322 19.47 -2.73 -19.41
C SER A 322 19.46 -4.12 -20.00
N THR A 323 18.82 -4.35 -21.15
CA THR A 323 18.81 -5.69 -21.77
C THR A 323 20.20 -6.16 -22.21
N THR A 324 21.10 -5.25 -22.62
CA THR A 324 22.50 -5.59 -22.92
C THR A 324 23.25 -5.98 -21.66
N PHE A 325 23.09 -5.22 -20.56
CA PHE A 325 23.67 -5.58 -19.27
C PHE A 325 23.19 -6.96 -18.78
N ILE A 326 21.87 -7.21 -18.78
CA ILE A 326 21.29 -8.47 -18.31
C ILE A 326 21.83 -9.66 -19.12
N ARG A 327 21.90 -9.56 -20.45
CA ARG A 327 22.47 -10.61 -21.29
C ARG A 327 23.95 -10.87 -20.96
N ALA A 328 24.75 -9.83 -20.74
CA ALA A 328 26.16 -9.98 -20.37
C ALA A 328 26.34 -10.60 -18.97
N MET A 329 25.42 -10.33 -18.05
CA MET A 329 25.43 -10.93 -16.71
C MET A 329 25.15 -12.44 -16.77
N CYS A 330 24.28 -12.89 -17.69
CA CYS A 330 23.97 -14.31 -17.90
C CYS A 330 24.92 -15.01 -18.88
N ASN A 331 25.86 -14.29 -19.51
CA ASN A 331 26.82 -14.86 -20.45
C ASN A 331 28.09 -15.31 -19.71
N PRO A 332 28.45 -16.61 -19.70
CA PRO A 332 29.66 -17.08 -19.03
C PRO A 332 30.96 -16.53 -19.67
N ASP A 333 30.90 -16.12 -20.94
CA ASP A 333 32.07 -15.61 -21.67
C ASP A 333 32.34 -14.11 -21.44
N SER A 334 31.42 -13.39 -20.80
CA SER A 334 31.60 -11.96 -20.48
C SER A 334 32.43 -11.79 -19.20
N ASP A 335 33.43 -10.91 -19.26
CA ASP A 335 34.27 -10.60 -18.10
C ASP A 335 33.60 -9.59 -17.14
N ASP A 336 34.04 -9.59 -15.88
CA ASP A 336 33.43 -8.73 -14.84
C ASP A 336 33.66 -7.23 -15.07
N LYS A 337 34.71 -6.85 -15.81
CA LYS A 337 34.96 -5.44 -16.14
C LYS A 337 33.93 -4.97 -17.15
N GLU A 338 33.62 -5.77 -18.16
CA GLU A 338 32.53 -5.51 -19.11
C GLU A 338 31.18 -5.42 -18.37
N ARG A 339 30.86 -6.41 -17.53
CA ARG A 339 29.60 -6.44 -16.75
C ARG A 339 29.41 -5.18 -15.91
N LYS A 340 30.45 -4.72 -15.20
CA LYS A 340 30.42 -3.45 -14.43
C LYS A 340 30.13 -2.23 -15.30
N GLN A 341 30.81 -2.13 -16.45
CA GLN A 341 30.63 -1.00 -17.36
C GLN A 341 29.22 -0.98 -17.95
N LEU A 342 28.67 -2.14 -18.29
CA LEU A 342 27.30 -2.27 -18.78
C LEU A 342 26.28 -1.96 -17.68
N LEU A 343 26.50 -2.42 -16.45
CA LEU A 343 25.65 -2.07 -15.31
C LEU A 343 25.58 -0.56 -15.11
N GLN A 344 26.74 0.13 -15.12
CA GLN A 344 26.78 1.58 -14.96
C GLN A 344 25.96 2.28 -16.05
N LYS A 345 26.14 1.90 -17.32
CA LYS A 345 25.37 2.47 -18.44
C LYS A 345 23.87 2.25 -18.28
N ALA A 346 23.46 1.06 -17.84
CA ALA A 346 22.05 0.73 -17.63
C ALA A 346 21.44 1.56 -16.50
N VAL A 347 22.16 1.72 -15.38
CA VAL A 347 21.72 2.53 -14.23
C VAL A 347 21.70 4.03 -14.56
N ASP A 348 22.69 4.53 -15.29
CA ASP A 348 22.71 5.94 -15.74
C ASP A 348 21.54 6.24 -16.66
N LYS A 349 21.24 5.31 -17.58
CA LYS A 349 20.07 5.42 -18.47
C LYS A 349 18.77 5.43 -17.69
N HIS A 350 18.61 4.49 -16.75
CA HIS A 350 17.44 4.44 -15.86
C HIS A 350 17.27 5.75 -15.07
N SER A 351 18.35 6.24 -14.46
CA SER A 351 18.35 7.49 -13.70
C SER A 351 17.97 8.71 -14.56
N LEU A 352 18.41 8.74 -15.83
CA LEU A 352 18.00 9.76 -16.79
C LEU A 352 16.51 9.67 -17.10
N LEU A 353 15.99 8.46 -17.38
CA LEU A 353 14.56 8.26 -17.67
C LEU A 353 13.68 8.65 -16.49
N TYR A 354 14.09 8.34 -15.27
CA TYR A 354 13.39 8.74 -14.06
C TYR A 354 13.30 10.27 -13.94
N LYS A 355 14.42 10.99 -14.12
CA LYS A 355 14.45 12.47 -14.12
C LYS A 355 13.56 13.07 -15.22
N LEU A 356 13.54 12.46 -16.40
CA LEU A 356 12.67 12.89 -17.50
C LEU A 356 11.20 12.68 -17.16
N ALA A 357 10.84 11.52 -16.59
CA ALA A 357 9.48 11.23 -16.15
C ALA A 357 9.00 12.22 -15.08
N MET A 358 9.80 12.47 -14.05
CA MET A 358 9.51 13.49 -13.02
C MET A 358 9.28 14.89 -13.62
N ALA A 359 10.03 15.23 -14.66
CA ALA A 359 9.90 16.51 -15.38
C ALA A 359 8.79 16.51 -16.45
N GLY A 360 7.88 15.53 -16.44
CA GLY A 360 6.74 15.47 -17.37
C GLY A 360 7.14 15.16 -18.82
N LYS A 361 8.33 14.60 -19.03
CA LYS A 361 8.88 14.21 -20.34
C LYS A 361 8.81 12.70 -20.58
N GLY A 362 7.99 11.98 -19.81
CA GLY A 362 7.61 10.61 -20.12
C GLY A 362 6.65 10.55 -21.31
N MET A 363 6.39 9.33 -21.79
CA MET A 363 5.54 9.11 -22.97
C MET A 363 4.20 8.45 -22.64
N ASP A 364 4.11 7.70 -21.55
CA ASP A 364 2.98 6.82 -21.29
C ASP A 364 1.69 7.58 -21.01
N ARG A 365 1.73 8.63 -20.16
CA ARG A 365 0.55 9.47 -19.94
C ARG A 365 0.13 10.23 -21.20
N HIS A 366 1.09 10.63 -22.04
CA HIS A 366 0.80 11.26 -23.33
C HIS A 366 0.12 10.27 -24.30
N LEU A 367 0.64 9.05 -24.44
CA LEU A 367 0.01 8.00 -25.26
C LEU A 367 -1.41 7.66 -24.75
N PHE A 368 -1.60 7.63 -23.43
CA PHE A 368 -2.92 7.43 -22.83
C PHE A 368 -3.88 8.59 -23.17
N CYS A 369 -3.42 9.84 -23.12
CA CYS A 369 -4.21 11.00 -23.54
C CYS A 369 -4.65 10.87 -25.00
N LEU A 370 -3.73 10.50 -25.91
CA LEU A 370 -4.06 10.27 -27.33
C LEU A 370 -5.10 9.16 -27.50
N TYR A 371 -5.01 8.08 -26.71
CA TYR A 371 -6.01 7.01 -26.70
C TYR A 371 -7.39 7.50 -26.24
N VAL A 372 -7.47 8.26 -25.15
CA VAL A 372 -8.74 8.82 -24.66
C VAL A 372 -9.37 9.73 -25.73
N ILE A 373 -8.57 10.59 -26.35
CA ILE A 373 -9.02 11.46 -27.45
C ILE A 373 -9.49 10.63 -28.65
N SER A 374 -8.76 9.56 -29.03
CA SER A 374 -9.15 8.71 -30.16
C SER A 374 -10.49 8.01 -29.89
N LYS A 375 -10.74 7.57 -28.65
CA LYS A 375 -12.04 6.99 -28.25
C LYS A 375 -13.16 8.01 -28.32
N TYR A 376 -12.93 9.22 -27.82
CA TYR A 376 -13.91 10.31 -27.89
C TYR A 376 -14.26 10.67 -29.34
N LEU A 377 -13.25 10.80 -30.20
CA LEU A 377 -13.41 11.12 -31.63
C LEU A 377 -13.84 9.92 -32.47
N LYS A 378 -13.96 8.72 -31.89
CA LYS A 378 -14.25 7.45 -32.57
C LYS A 378 -13.26 7.16 -33.72
N ILE A 379 -12.00 7.50 -33.50
CA ILE A 379 -10.89 7.24 -34.41
C ILE A 379 -10.18 5.95 -33.99
N GLU A 380 -10.11 5.00 -34.91
CA GLU A 380 -9.28 3.82 -34.77
C GLU A 380 -7.83 4.15 -35.17
N SER A 381 -6.89 3.77 -34.31
CA SER A 381 -5.45 3.96 -34.56
C SER A 381 -4.74 2.63 -34.40
N PRO A 382 -4.27 2.01 -35.50
CA PRO A 382 -3.48 0.79 -35.45
C PRO A 382 -2.20 0.96 -34.61
N PHE A 383 -1.63 2.17 -34.60
CA PHE A 383 -0.49 2.50 -33.76
C PHE A 383 -0.84 2.40 -32.27
N LEU A 384 -1.92 3.07 -31.83
CA LEU A 384 -2.33 3.05 -30.42
C LEU A 384 -2.73 1.64 -29.98
N ALA A 385 -3.44 0.89 -30.82
CA ALA A 385 -3.80 -0.50 -30.56
C ALA A 385 -2.55 -1.38 -30.34
N LYS A 386 -1.49 -1.16 -31.13
CA LYS A 386 -0.23 -1.89 -30.99
C LYS A 386 0.53 -1.50 -29.71
N VAL A 387 0.74 -0.20 -29.48
CA VAL A 387 1.62 0.25 -28.37
C VAL A 387 0.98 0.09 -26.99
N LEU A 388 -0.35 0.08 -26.91
CA LEU A 388 -1.10 -0.15 -25.66
C LEU A 388 -1.56 -1.60 -25.49
N GLY A 389 -1.33 -2.46 -26.48
CA GLY A 389 -1.78 -3.85 -26.45
C GLY A 389 -0.86 -4.80 -25.68
N GLU A 390 0.39 -4.42 -25.42
CA GLU A 390 1.35 -5.27 -24.69
C GLU A 390 1.14 -5.12 -23.17
N PRO A 391 0.96 -6.23 -22.44
CA PRO A 391 0.72 -6.20 -20.99
C PRO A 391 1.96 -5.79 -20.18
N TRP A 392 1.75 -5.02 -19.11
CA TRP A 392 2.72 -4.76 -18.06
C TRP A 392 2.88 -5.98 -17.15
N ARG A 393 3.67 -6.97 -17.59
CA ARG A 393 3.87 -8.22 -16.83
C ARG A 393 4.70 -8.03 -15.56
N LEU A 394 5.45 -6.94 -15.43
CA LEU A 394 6.12 -6.56 -14.20
C LEU A 394 5.75 -5.11 -13.87
N SER A 395 5.06 -4.90 -12.74
CA SER A 395 4.74 -3.57 -12.23
C SER A 395 5.51 -3.30 -10.96
N THR A 396 6.23 -2.20 -10.91
CA THR A 396 7.15 -1.87 -9.83
C THR A 396 6.87 -0.50 -9.23
N SER A 397 7.08 -0.34 -7.93
CA SER A 397 7.01 0.96 -7.28
C SER A 397 7.90 1.02 -6.05
N GLN A 398 8.78 2.01 -6.02
CA GLN A 398 9.50 2.40 -4.83
C GLN A 398 8.59 3.22 -3.91
N THR A 399 8.45 2.81 -2.66
CA THR A 399 7.92 3.69 -1.60
C THR A 399 9.08 4.52 -1.05
N PRO A 400 9.07 5.86 -1.17
CA PRO A 400 10.11 6.70 -0.59
C PRO A 400 10.11 6.63 0.94
N ALA A 401 11.30 6.54 1.52
CA ALA A 401 11.53 6.59 2.97
C ALA A 401 12.29 7.85 3.37
N GLN A 402 12.27 8.18 4.67
CA GLN A 402 12.98 9.34 5.25
C GLN A 402 12.56 10.68 4.64
N GLN A 403 11.27 10.83 4.31
CA GLN A 403 10.73 12.03 3.68
C GLN A 403 10.65 13.23 4.65
N THR A 404 10.60 12.97 5.97
CA THR A 404 10.54 14.04 6.99
C THR A 404 11.94 14.48 7.46
N GLY A 405 12.94 13.62 7.31
CA GLY A 405 14.29 13.81 7.86
C GLY A 405 14.37 13.79 9.38
N LYS A 406 13.30 13.39 10.09
CA LYS A 406 13.22 13.46 11.57
C LYS A 406 13.57 12.15 12.27
N LEU A 407 13.55 11.03 11.55
CA LEU A 407 13.86 9.70 12.09
C LEU A 407 15.19 9.18 11.54
N ASP A 408 16.05 8.76 12.47
CA ASP A 408 17.26 8.04 12.17
C ASP A 408 17.03 6.54 12.35
N TYR A 409 16.68 5.86 11.26
CA TYR A 409 16.44 4.42 11.25
C TYR A 409 17.68 3.57 11.52
N ASN A 410 18.89 4.11 11.37
CA ASN A 410 20.11 3.36 11.70
C ASN A 410 20.27 3.23 13.23
N ASN A 411 19.87 4.27 13.97
CA ASN A 411 19.94 4.31 15.43
C ASN A 411 18.63 3.90 16.12
N ASN A 412 17.51 3.82 15.39
CA ASN A 412 16.19 3.41 15.89
C ASN A 412 15.59 2.31 14.99
N PRO A 413 16.21 1.12 14.93
CA PRO A 413 15.78 0.04 14.03
C PRO A 413 14.38 -0.49 14.36
N GLU A 414 13.89 -0.30 15.58
CA GLU A 414 12.53 -0.66 16.01
C GLU A 414 11.43 0.17 15.32
N LEU A 415 11.79 1.31 14.71
CA LEU A 415 10.89 2.18 13.97
C LEU A 415 10.85 1.87 12.46
N ILE A 416 11.59 0.86 12.00
CA ILE A 416 11.64 0.47 10.60
C ILE A 416 10.29 -0.16 10.20
N SER A 417 9.68 0.41 9.16
CA SER A 417 8.51 -0.17 8.52
C SER A 417 8.92 -0.99 7.29
N PRO A 418 8.31 -2.18 7.08
CA PRO A 418 8.53 -2.96 5.87
C PRO A 418 7.90 -2.32 4.62
N GLY A 419 7.24 -1.17 4.75
CA GLY A 419 6.55 -0.49 3.66
C GLY A 419 5.20 -1.13 3.33
N GLY A 420 4.70 -0.87 2.12
CA GLY A 420 3.46 -1.44 1.60
C GLY A 420 3.66 -2.08 0.24
N GLY A 421 2.63 -2.73 -0.28
CA GLY A 421 2.64 -3.37 -1.58
C GLY A 421 1.29 -3.32 -2.28
N PHE A 422 1.22 -3.92 -3.46
CA PHE A 422 0.02 -3.99 -4.28
C PHE A 422 -0.04 -5.33 -5.02
N GLY A 423 -1.22 -5.72 -5.50
CA GLY A 423 -1.40 -6.92 -6.34
C GLY A 423 -0.91 -6.73 -7.78
N PRO A 424 -0.75 -7.80 -8.57
CA PRO A 424 -0.32 -7.70 -9.97
C PRO A 424 -1.34 -6.94 -10.83
N VAL A 425 -0.86 -6.20 -11.84
CA VAL A 425 -1.73 -5.49 -12.81
C VAL A 425 -2.15 -6.37 -13.99
N THR A 426 -1.63 -7.60 -14.08
CA THR A 426 -2.01 -8.59 -15.08
C THR A 426 -2.06 -9.98 -14.45
N GLU A 427 -2.95 -10.85 -14.94
CA GLU A 427 -3.14 -12.20 -14.37
C GLU A 427 -1.87 -13.06 -14.38
N LYS A 428 -0.98 -12.84 -15.35
CA LYS A 428 0.25 -13.63 -15.57
C LYS A 428 1.52 -12.86 -15.23
N GLY A 429 1.40 -11.79 -14.45
CA GLY A 429 2.50 -10.90 -14.10
C GLY A 429 2.76 -10.83 -12.60
N TYR A 430 3.71 -9.97 -12.25
CA TYR A 430 4.11 -9.68 -10.87
C TYR A 430 3.82 -8.21 -10.52
N GLY A 431 3.44 -7.99 -9.27
CA GLY A 431 3.53 -6.69 -8.60
C GLY A 431 4.72 -6.69 -7.65
N VAL A 432 5.59 -5.68 -7.71
CA VAL A 432 6.75 -5.56 -6.81
C VAL A 432 6.82 -4.15 -6.24
N SER A 433 6.48 -3.99 -4.97
CA SER A 433 6.86 -2.77 -4.26
C SER A 433 8.13 -2.98 -3.47
N TYR A 434 8.94 -1.94 -3.34
CA TYR A 434 10.12 -1.98 -2.47
C TYR A 434 10.31 -0.67 -1.71
N ILE A 435 10.95 -0.79 -0.56
CA ILE A 435 11.34 0.34 0.29
C ILE A 435 12.76 0.12 0.80
N ILE A 436 13.52 1.21 0.88
CA ILE A 436 14.90 1.21 1.35
C ILE A 436 14.94 1.97 2.68
N GLN A 437 15.18 1.26 3.78
CA GLN A 437 15.15 1.79 5.14
C GLN A 437 16.55 1.79 5.76
N GLY A 438 16.97 2.93 6.30
CA GLY A 438 18.35 3.11 6.80
C GLY A 438 19.38 2.77 5.72
N ASP A 439 20.56 2.33 6.12
CA ASP A 439 21.65 1.96 5.20
C ASP A 439 21.70 0.47 4.85
N TYR A 440 20.94 -0.36 5.55
CA TYR A 440 21.05 -1.82 5.51
C TYR A 440 19.80 -2.55 5.05
N HIS A 441 18.60 -2.01 5.30
CA HIS A 441 17.36 -2.75 5.12
C HIS A 441 16.69 -2.41 3.78
N ILE A 442 16.36 -3.44 3.01
CA ILE A 442 15.52 -3.33 1.82
C ILE A 442 14.40 -4.36 1.96
N TYR A 443 13.16 -3.91 1.83
CA TYR A 443 12.00 -4.80 1.83
C TYR A 443 11.40 -4.83 0.43
N PHE A 444 11.02 -6.03 -0.03
CA PHE A 444 10.29 -6.25 -1.27
C PHE A 444 8.95 -6.92 -0.97
N HIS A 445 7.86 -6.36 -1.46
CA HIS A 445 6.54 -6.98 -1.48
C HIS A 445 6.31 -7.51 -2.88
N VAL A 446 6.51 -8.81 -3.07
CA VAL A 446 6.34 -9.49 -4.36
C VAL A 446 4.99 -10.20 -4.37
N SER A 447 4.12 -9.84 -5.31
CA SER A 447 2.81 -10.45 -5.47
C SER A 447 2.63 -11.06 -6.85
N SER A 448 1.83 -12.12 -6.91
CA SER A 448 1.39 -12.82 -8.13
C SER A 448 0.01 -13.46 -7.90
N PHE A 449 -0.52 -14.18 -8.89
CA PHE A 449 -1.73 -14.99 -8.71
C PHE A 449 -1.37 -16.47 -8.76
N LYS A 450 -1.85 -17.25 -7.79
CA LYS A 450 -1.63 -18.71 -7.72
C LYS A 450 -2.22 -19.45 -8.91
N SER A 451 -3.27 -18.91 -9.52
CA SER A 451 -3.87 -19.44 -10.74
C SER A 451 -2.93 -19.36 -11.97
N ALA A 452 -1.91 -18.51 -11.95
CA ALA A 452 -0.96 -18.36 -13.04
C ALA A 452 0.28 -19.23 -12.84
N LEU A 453 0.35 -20.34 -13.57
CA LEU A 453 1.43 -21.33 -13.48
C LEU A 453 2.82 -20.77 -13.82
N ASN A 454 2.90 -19.64 -14.53
CA ASN A 454 4.16 -19.01 -14.89
C ASN A 454 4.73 -18.10 -13.78
N THR A 455 3.97 -17.81 -12.73
CA THR A 455 4.38 -16.89 -11.66
C THR A 455 4.45 -17.58 -10.30
N ASP A 456 5.41 -17.18 -9.46
CA ASP A 456 5.55 -17.62 -8.08
C ASP A 456 6.26 -16.52 -7.27
N SER A 457 5.58 -15.95 -6.27
CA SER A 457 6.10 -14.76 -5.56
C SER A 457 7.37 -15.07 -4.77
N ALA A 458 7.45 -16.24 -4.13
CA ALA A 458 8.59 -16.64 -3.32
C ALA A 458 9.81 -16.96 -4.18
N ARG A 459 9.61 -17.70 -5.29
CA ARG A 459 10.65 -17.99 -6.28
C ARG A 459 11.21 -16.70 -6.87
N PHE A 460 10.32 -15.78 -7.28
CA PHE A 460 10.74 -14.51 -7.86
C PHE A 460 11.50 -13.64 -6.85
N ALA A 461 11.04 -13.57 -5.60
CA ALA A 461 11.77 -12.88 -4.53
C ALA A 461 13.17 -13.45 -4.29
N ASN A 462 13.32 -14.77 -4.30
CA ASN A 462 14.63 -15.41 -4.18
C ASN A 462 15.56 -15.06 -5.36
N LEU A 463 15.03 -15.02 -6.58
CA LEU A 463 15.78 -14.57 -7.76
C LEU A 463 16.18 -13.10 -7.68
N ILE A 464 15.37 -12.24 -7.05
CA ILE A 464 15.74 -10.84 -6.76
C ILE A 464 16.93 -10.81 -5.79
N LYS A 465 16.87 -11.56 -4.69
CA LYS A 465 17.96 -11.66 -3.70
C LYS A 465 19.27 -12.16 -4.34
N GLU A 466 19.19 -13.20 -5.17
CA GLU A 466 20.32 -13.73 -5.92
C GLU A 466 20.88 -12.68 -6.89
N SER A 467 20.01 -12.06 -7.71
CA SER A 467 20.41 -11.04 -8.67
C SER A 467 21.11 -9.84 -8.03
N MET A 468 20.61 -9.39 -6.87
CA MET A 468 21.27 -8.34 -6.09
C MET A 468 22.67 -8.79 -5.59
N SER A 469 22.80 -10.05 -5.19
CA SER A 469 24.08 -10.60 -4.72
C SER A 469 25.09 -10.70 -5.86
N ASP A 470 24.70 -11.28 -7.00
CA ASP A 470 25.55 -11.39 -8.21
C ASP A 470 26.04 -10.01 -8.67
N MET A 471 25.15 -9.02 -8.67
CA MET A 471 25.50 -7.65 -9.05
C MET A 471 26.47 -6.99 -8.08
N ARG A 472 26.34 -7.27 -6.77
CA ARG A 472 27.27 -6.79 -5.74
C ARG A 472 28.63 -7.48 -5.87
N GLU A 473 28.67 -8.77 -6.21
CA GLU A 473 29.91 -9.55 -6.31
C GLU A 473 30.91 -8.95 -7.29
N LEU A 474 30.41 -8.33 -8.37
CA LEU A 474 31.24 -7.56 -9.29
C LEU A 474 32.14 -6.58 -8.51
N PHE A 475 31.65 -5.90 -7.47
CA PHE A 475 32.35 -4.79 -6.81
C PHE A 475 33.17 -5.18 -5.57
N LEU A 476 33.36 -6.47 -5.26
CA LEU A 476 34.03 -6.90 -4.03
C LEU A 476 35.44 -6.30 -3.87
N ASP A 477 36.25 -6.29 -4.93
CA ASP A 477 37.61 -5.71 -4.91
C ASP A 477 37.63 -4.21 -4.59
N SER A 478 36.60 -3.48 -5.01
CA SER A 478 36.46 -2.05 -4.75
C SER A 478 35.86 -1.74 -3.38
N LEU A 479 35.14 -2.68 -2.77
CA LEU A 479 34.49 -2.51 -1.46
C LEU A 479 35.41 -2.84 -0.27
N GLN A 480 36.55 -3.50 -0.53
CA GLN A 480 37.58 -3.81 0.49
C GLN A 480 38.59 -2.67 0.71
N LYS A 481 38.60 -1.66 -0.17
CA LYS A 481 39.40 -0.44 -0.06
C LYS A 481 38.57 0.68 0.54
#